data_AF-A0A453K7D1-F1
#
_entry.id   AF-A0A453K7D1-F1
#
_cell.length_a   1.000
_cell.length_b   1.000
_cell.length_c   1.000
_cell.angle_alpha   90.00
_cell.angle_beta   90.00
_cell.angle_gamma   90.00
#
_symmetry.space_group_name_H-M   'P 1'
#
loop_
_entity.id
_entity.type
_entity.pdbx_description
1 polymer ?
#
loop_
_entity_poly.entity_id
_entity_poly.type
_entity_poly.pdbx_seq_one_letter_code
_entity_poly.pdbx_strand_id
1 'polypeptide(L)'
;MIPAGCIPEACTSVGAAKYGRPIGLDEVIKVDLIVIGSVAVDPSTGARLGKGEGFAELEYGMLRYMGAIDDSTMVVTTVHDKQLVDDIPVEKLLIHDVPVDIICTPTQVILTNTAIPKPQGIYWEKLSPEKLGQIRILRELKRRIEQETGTILPCGPSENLPPTAQRRRRGW
;
A
#
# COMPACT_ATOMS: atom_id res chain seq x y z
N MET A 1 -21.08 10.62 6.67
CA MET A 1 -20.96 11.03 5.25
C MET A 1 -20.26 12.38 5.21
N ILE A 2 -19.26 12.57 4.34
CA ILE A 2 -18.53 13.83 4.23
C ILE A 2 -19.45 14.87 3.55
N PRO A 3 -19.63 16.09 4.10
CA PRO A 3 -20.43 17.12 3.44
C PRO A 3 -19.87 17.46 2.06
N ALA A 4 -20.73 17.69 1.06
CA ALA A 4 -20.30 17.89 -0.34
C ALA A 4 -19.27 19.02 -0.51
N GLY A 5 -19.45 20.14 0.20
CA GLY A 5 -18.50 21.27 0.18
C GLY A 5 -17.13 20.97 0.84
N CYS A 6 -17.02 19.85 1.56
CA CYS A 6 -15.81 19.44 2.28
C CYS A 6 -15.00 18.37 1.53
N ILE A 7 -15.47 17.86 0.38
CA ILE A 7 -14.77 16.80 -0.37
C ILE A 7 -13.33 17.20 -0.74
N PRO A 8 -13.05 18.41 -1.28
CA PRO A 8 -11.67 18.80 -1.61
C PRO A 8 -10.74 18.81 -0.38
N GLU A 9 -11.25 19.27 0.77
CA GLU A 9 -10.50 19.24 2.04
C GLU A 9 -10.24 17.79 2.47
N ALA A 10 -11.26 16.92 2.39
CA ALA A 10 -11.18 15.52 2.80
C ALA A 10 -10.15 14.70 2.00
N CYS A 11 -9.85 15.10 0.77
CA CYS A 11 -8.78 14.49 -0.05
C CYS A 11 -7.36 14.92 0.36
N THR A 12 -7.20 15.82 1.33
CA THR A 12 -5.89 16.19 1.91
C THR A 12 -5.55 15.33 3.11
N SER A 13 -4.27 15.26 3.49
CA SER A 13 -3.85 14.53 4.71
C SER A 13 -4.49 15.08 6.00
N VAL A 14 -4.76 16.39 6.05
CA VAL A 14 -5.43 17.04 7.19
C VAL A 14 -6.91 16.68 7.19
N GLY A 15 -7.58 16.74 6.05
CA GLY A 15 -8.99 16.36 5.94
C GLY A 15 -9.23 14.88 6.18
N ALA A 16 -8.34 14.00 5.71
CA ALA A 16 -8.41 12.57 6.01
C ALA A 16 -8.34 12.31 7.53
N ALA A 17 -7.50 13.05 8.27
CA ALA A 17 -7.44 12.95 9.73
C ALA A 17 -8.67 13.55 10.44
N LYS A 18 -9.29 14.59 9.85
CA LYS A 18 -10.46 15.28 10.40
C LYS A 18 -11.77 14.53 10.18
N TYR A 19 -11.97 14.00 8.97
CA TYR A 19 -13.22 13.37 8.53
C TYR A 19 -13.16 11.84 8.59
N GLY A 20 -11.96 11.27 8.55
CA GLY A 20 -11.75 9.83 8.63
C GLY A 20 -11.89 9.31 10.07
N ARG A 21 -12.26 8.04 10.17
CA ARG A 21 -12.20 7.27 11.42
C ARG A 21 -10.99 6.33 11.33
N PRO A 22 -10.05 6.38 12.28
CA PRO A 22 -8.98 5.39 12.34
C PRO A 22 -9.56 3.98 12.47
N ILE A 23 -9.02 3.05 11.67
CA ILE A 23 -9.37 1.63 11.73
C ILE A 23 -8.22 0.85 12.38
N GLY A 24 -8.57 -0.08 13.27
CA GLY A 24 -7.64 -1.01 13.90
C GLY A 24 -7.58 -2.35 13.17
N LEU A 25 -6.68 -3.24 13.60
CA LEU A 25 -6.54 -4.59 13.05
C LEU A 25 -7.76 -5.48 13.29
N ASP A 26 -8.58 -5.15 14.29
CA ASP A 26 -9.75 -5.93 14.71
C ASP A 26 -11.05 -5.49 14.00
N GLU A 27 -10.97 -4.48 13.13
CA GLU A 27 -12.12 -3.98 12.37
C GLU A 27 -12.48 -4.94 11.23
N VAL A 28 -13.76 -5.27 11.10
CA VAL A 28 -14.28 -6.06 9.99
C VAL A 28 -14.77 -5.12 8.91
N ILE A 29 -13.99 -4.96 7.85
CA ILE A 29 -14.29 -4.13 6.69
C ILE A 29 -14.08 -4.93 5.41
N LYS A 30 -14.84 -4.60 4.36
CA LYS A 30 -14.55 -5.03 2.98
C LYS A 30 -14.10 -3.82 2.19
N VAL A 31 -13.01 -3.97 1.45
CA VAL A 31 -12.49 -2.94 0.53
C VAL A 31 -12.64 -3.46 -0.89
N ASP A 32 -13.50 -2.79 -1.65
CA ASP A 32 -13.78 -3.13 -3.05
C ASP A 32 -12.75 -2.52 -4.02
N LEU A 33 -12.13 -1.41 -3.59
CA LEU A 33 -11.22 -0.62 -4.41
C LEU A 33 -10.06 -0.06 -3.59
N ILE A 34 -8.84 -0.23 -4.10
CA ILE A 34 -7.64 0.43 -3.59
C ILE A 34 -7.19 1.45 -4.61
N VAL A 35 -7.04 2.71 -4.19
CA VAL A 35 -6.37 3.74 -4.99
C VAL A 35 -4.95 3.90 -4.48
N ILE A 36 -3.97 3.49 -5.29
CA ILE A 36 -2.56 3.46 -4.93
C ILE A 36 -1.78 4.52 -5.71
N GLY A 37 -0.89 5.25 -5.02
CA GLY A 37 0.01 6.21 -5.66
C GLY A 37 1.11 5.51 -6.45
N SER A 38 1.56 6.11 -7.55
CA SER A 38 2.64 5.57 -8.39
C SER A 38 3.52 6.69 -8.95
N VAL A 39 4.82 6.39 -9.08
CA VAL A 39 5.81 7.25 -9.74
C VAL A 39 5.78 7.02 -11.25
N ALA A 40 5.72 5.77 -11.68
CA ALA A 40 5.56 5.36 -13.08
C ALA A 40 4.79 4.04 -13.15
N VAL A 41 4.11 3.79 -14.27
CA VAL A 41 3.31 2.59 -14.51
C VAL A 41 3.43 2.13 -15.95
N ASP A 42 3.44 0.82 -16.15
CA ASP A 42 3.43 0.21 -17.46
C ASP A 42 1.98 -0.18 -17.84
N PRO A 43 1.41 0.42 -18.89
CA PRO A 43 0.02 0.18 -19.27
C PRO A 43 -0.22 -1.21 -19.86
N SER A 44 0.82 -1.87 -20.37
CA SER A 44 0.72 -3.19 -21.00
C SER A 44 0.80 -4.33 -19.98
N THR A 45 1.60 -4.16 -18.92
CA THR A 45 1.81 -5.19 -17.91
C THR A 45 1.07 -4.91 -16.61
N GLY A 46 0.71 -3.65 -16.32
CA GLY A 46 0.22 -3.22 -15.01
C GLY A 46 1.30 -3.17 -13.93
N ALA A 47 2.57 -3.32 -14.30
CA ALA A 47 3.68 -3.10 -13.39
C ALA A 47 3.73 -1.62 -12.97
N ARG A 48 4.13 -1.35 -11.72
CA ARG A 48 4.26 0.02 -11.22
C ARG A 48 5.54 0.21 -10.42
N LEU A 49 6.02 1.45 -10.43
CA LEU A 49 7.09 1.91 -9.55
C LEU A 49 6.49 2.83 -8.49
N GLY A 50 6.66 2.45 -7.22
CA GLY A 50 6.38 3.33 -6.08
C GLY A 50 7.56 4.25 -5.77
N LYS A 51 7.47 4.98 -4.65
CA LYS A 51 8.57 5.80 -4.12
C LYS A 51 9.75 4.97 -3.59
N GLY A 52 9.54 3.67 -3.35
CA GLY A 52 10.56 2.73 -2.86
C GLY A 52 10.61 2.53 -1.34
N GLU A 53 9.73 3.18 -0.57
CA GLU A 53 9.71 3.02 0.90
C GLU A 53 8.98 1.74 1.36
N GLY A 54 8.14 1.15 0.50
CA GLY A 54 7.41 -0.10 0.77
C GLY A 54 6.13 0.06 1.59
N PHE A 55 5.70 1.29 1.89
CA PHE A 55 4.54 1.53 2.76
C PHE A 55 3.22 1.06 2.14
N ALA A 56 3.02 1.31 0.84
CA ALA A 56 1.76 0.94 0.18
C ALA A 56 1.62 -0.58 0.07
N GLU A 57 2.73 -1.28 -0.16
CA GLU A 57 2.82 -2.74 -0.18
C GLU A 57 2.54 -3.33 1.21
N LEU A 58 3.03 -2.68 2.27
CA LEU A 58 2.74 -3.05 3.66
C LEU A 58 1.27 -2.83 4.03
N GLU A 59 0.67 -1.70 3.64
CA GLU A 59 -0.76 -1.42 3.84
C GLU A 59 -1.63 -2.44 3.12
N TYR A 60 -1.28 -2.78 1.87
CA TYR A 60 -1.92 -3.86 1.13
C TYR A 60 -1.80 -5.19 1.86
N GLY A 61 -0.60 -5.58 2.30
CA GLY A 61 -0.37 -6.82 3.05
C GLY A 61 -1.16 -6.89 4.37
N MET A 62 -1.29 -5.77 5.09
CA MET A 62 -2.13 -5.70 6.31
C MET A 62 -3.61 -5.88 5.98
N LEU A 63 -4.13 -5.24 4.93
CA LEU A 63 -5.52 -5.44 4.51
C LEU A 63 -5.79 -6.88 4.06
N ARG A 64 -4.83 -7.53 3.38
CA ARG A 64 -4.90 -8.98 3.07
C ARG A 64 -5.00 -9.81 4.34
N TYR A 65 -4.15 -9.54 5.32
CA TYR A 65 -4.16 -10.24 6.61
C TYR A 65 -5.51 -10.08 7.33
N MET A 66 -6.08 -8.87 7.32
CA MET A 66 -7.38 -8.59 7.93
C MET A 66 -8.56 -9.26 7.19
N GLY A 67 -8.32 -9.93 6.05
CA GLY A 67 -9.38 -10.45 5.19
C GLY A 67 -10.22 -9.36 4.52
N ALA A 68 -9.76 -8.10 4.58
CA ALA A 68 -10.49 -6.95 4.05
C ALA A 68 -10.44 -6.87 2.52
N ILE A 69 -9.42 -7.50 1.92
CA ILE A 69 -9.21 -7.58 0.47
C ILE A 69 -8.84 -9.00 0.07
N ASP A 70 -9.15 -9.32 -1.18
CA ASP A 70 -8.82 -10.59 -1.82
C ASP A 70 -8.37 -10.32 -3.27
N ASP A 71 -8.14 -11.37 -4.06
CA ASP A 71 -7.60 -11.23 -5.42
C ASP A 71 -8.56 -10.48 -6.36
N SER A 72 -9.85 -10.43 -6.01
CA SER A 72 -10.88 -9.70 -6.75
C SER A 72 -10.92 -8.20 -6.45
N THR A 73 -10.30 -7.74 -5.35
CA THR A 73 -10.24 -6.31 -5.01
C THR A 73 -9.46 -5.55 -6.08
N MET A 74 -10.08 -4.52 -6.67
CA MET A 74 -9.47 -3.73 -7.74
C MET A 74 -8.42 -2.76 -7.21
N VAL A 75 -7.27 -2.71 -7.88
CA VAL A 75 -6.18 -1.78 -7.60
C VAL A 75 -6.10 -0.76 -8.74
N VAL A 76 -6.31 0.50 -8.40
CA VAL A 76 -6.37 1.62 -9.34
C VAL A 76 -5.29 2.63 -9.01
N THR A 77 -4.71 3.24 -10.03
CA THR A 77 -3.76 4.34 -9.87
C THR A 77 -4.17 5.53 -10.72
N THR A 78 -3.84 6.73 -10.22
CA THR A 78 -3.97 7.98 -10.97
C THR A 78 -2.58 8.53 -11.24
N VAL A 79 -2.24 8.72 -12.51
CA VAL A 79 -0.94 9.25 -12.93
C VAL A 79 -1.10 10.23 -14.08
N HIS A 80 -0.12 11.09 -14.32
CA HIS A 80 -0.06 11.87 -15.56
C HIS A 80 0.34 10.96 -16.73
N ASP A 81 -0.07 11.29 -17.96
CA ASP A 81 0.33 10.60 -19.19
C ASP A 81 1.86 10.43 -19.36
N LYS A 82 2.68 11.29 -18.75
CA LYS A 82 4.15 11.23 -18.78
C LYS A 82 4.75 10.19 -17.85
N GLN A 83 3.94 9.64 -16.96
CA GLN A 83 4.33 8.58 -16.02
C GLN A 83 3.93 7.20 -16.55
N LEU A 84 3.29 7.14 -17.74
CA LEU A 84 3.18 5.90 -18.49
C LEU A 84 4.53 5.61 -19.13
N VAL A 85 5.06 4.42 -18.88
CA VAL A 85 6.35 3.94 -19.38
C VAL A 85 6.18 2.53 -19.96
N ASP A 86 7.12 2.05 -20.76
CA ASP A 86 7.05 0.76 -21.45
C ASP A 86 8.23 -0.17 -21.14
N ASP A 87 9.00 0.15 -20.10
CA ASP A 87 10.28 -0.49 -19.78
C ASP A 87 10.42 -0.94 -18.32
N ILE A 88 9.31 -1.13 -17.59
CA ILE A 88 9.35 -1.71 -16.23
C ILE A 88 9.55 -3.22 -16.34
N PRO A 89 10.72 -3.77 -15.93
CA PRO A 89 11.01 -5.19 -16.07
C PRO A 89 10.24 -6.01 -15.04
N VAL A 90 9.19 -6.72 -15.49
CA VAL A 90 8.31 -7.55 -14.64
C VAL A 90 9.09 -8.59 -13.85
N GLU A 91 10.15 -9.16 -14.44
CA GLU A 91 11.01 -10.16 -13.81
C GLU A 91 11.82 -9.64 -12.61
N LYS A 92 11.92 -8.32 -12.46
CA LYS A 92 12.56 -7.69 -11.30
C LYS A 92 11.58 -7.27 -10.22
N LEU A 93 10.28 -7.41 -10.45
CA LEU A 93 9.28 -7.16 -9.42
C LEU A 93 9.47 -8.13 -8.26
N LEU A 94 9.34 -7.61 -7.06
CA LEU A 94 9.38 -8.37 -5.84
C LEU A 94 7.99 -8.98 -5.59
N ILE A 95 7.96 -10.08 -4.85
CA ILE A 95 6.72 -10.79 -4.51
C ILE A 95 5.68 -9.92 -3.77
N HIS A 96 6.11 -8.81 -3.17
CA HIS A 96 5.26 -7.86 -2.47
C HIS A 96 4.85 -6.65 -3.31
N ASP A 97 5.35 -6.51 -4.53
CA ASP A 97 4.96 -5.41 -5.41
C ASP A 97 3.50 -5.62 -5.85
N VAL A 98 2.67 -4.60 -5.62
CA VAL A 98 1.24 -4.67 -5.96
C VAL A 98 1.05 -4.16 -7.39
N PRO A 99 0.62 -4.98 -8.35
CA PRO A 99 0.31 -4.52 -9.70
C PRO A 99 -0.99 -3.68 -9.72
N VAL A 100 -1.22 -2.94 -10.80
CA VAL A 100 -2.44 -2.14 -10.99
C VAL A 100 -3.33 -2.76 -12.05
N ASP A 101 -4.63 -2.83 -11.76
CA ASP A 101 -5.67 -3.31 -12.67
C ASP A 101 -6.15 -2.20 -13.61
N ILE A 102 -6.24 -0.96 -13.10
CA ILE A 102 -6.73 0.21 -13.82
C ILE A 102 -5.77 1.39 -13.65
N ILE A 103 -5.43 2.04 -14.76
CA ILE A 103 -4.65 3.27 -14.79
C ILE A 103 -5.54 4.40 -15.31
N CYS A 104 -5.72 5.43 -14.49
CA CYS A 104 -6.44 6.64 -14.88
C CYS A 104 -5.44 7.77 -15.13
N THR A 105 -5.46 8.33 -16.34
CA THR A 105 -4.75 9.57 -16.68
C THR A 105 -5.74 10.69 -16.98
N PRO A 106 -5.29 11.96 -17.09
CA PRO A 106 -6.14 13.05 -17.55
C PRO A 106 -6.81 12.81 -18.91
N THR A 107 -6.26 11.93 -19.76
CA THR A 107 -6.74 11.72 -21.14
C THR A 107 -7.44 10.39 -21.36
N GLN A 108 -7.20 9.37 -20.52
CA GLN A 108 -7.73 8.02 -20.74
C GLN A 108 -7.80 7.17 -19.47
N VAL A 109 -8.55 6.08 -19.57
CA VAL A 109 -8.62 5.01 -18.57
C VAL A 109 -8.18 3.71 -19.25
N ILE A 110 -7.19 3.04 -18.68
CA ILE A 110 -6.56 1.84 -19.24
C ILE A 110 -6.81 0.67 -18.30
N LEU A 111 -7.37 -0.43 -18.84
CA LEU A 111 -7.47 -1.72 -18.16
C LEU A 111 -6.24 -2.55 -18.53
N THR A 112 -5.40 -2.87 -17.56
CA THR A 112 -4.11 -3.53 -17.82
C THR A 112 -4.29 -5.02 -18.10
N ASN A 113 -5.36 -5.64 -17.58
CA ASN A 113 -5.55 -7.09 -17.57
C ASN A 113 -4.27 -7.83 -17.09
N THR A 114 -3.60 -7.24 -16.09
CA THR A 114 -2.30 -7.69 -15.61
C THR A 114 -2.31 -9.18 -15.26
N ALA A 115 -1.28 -9.89 -15.72
CA ALA A 115 -1.01 -11.27 -15.33
C ALA A 115 -0.13 -11.37 -14.07
N ILE A 116 0.33 -10.24 -13.53
CA ILE A 116 1.16 -10.20 -12.33
C ILE A 116 0.29 -10.59 -11.13
N PRO A 117 0.67 -11.59 -10.33
CA PRO A 117 -0.12 -11.99 -9.18
C PRO A 117 -0.09 -10.91 -8.10
N LYS A 118 -1.23 -10.71 -7.45
CA LYS A 118 -1.32 -9.82 -6.28
C LYS A 118 -0.65 -10.47 -5.07
N PRO A 119 0.02 -9.67 -4.20
CA PRO A 119 0.59 -10.16 -2.95
C PRO A 119 -0.45 -10.88 -2.08
N GLN A 120 -0.03 -11.95 -1.39
CA GLN A 120 -0.94 -12.77 -0.59
C GLN A 120 -1.01 -12.35 0.88
N GLY A 121 -0.16 -11.41 1.30
CA GLY A 121 -0.09 -10.94 2.68
C GLY A 121 1.23 -10.23 2.95
N ILE A 122 1.68 -10.31 4.19
CA ILE A 122 2.95 -9.74 4.64
C ILE A 122 4.05 -10.81 4.55
N TYR A 123 5.14 -10.48 3.86
CA TYR A 123 6.34 -11.31 3.75
C TYR A 123 7.33 -10.92 4.84
N TRP A 124 7.19 -11.52 6.03
CA TRP A 124 7.94 -11.15 7.23
C TRP A 124 9.47 -11.30 7.08
N GLU A 125 9.92 -12.26 6.28
CA GLU A 125 11.32 -12.49 5.90
C GLU A 125 11.91 -11.41 4.99
N LYS A 126 11.08 -10.48 4.51
CA LYS A 126 11.52 -9.31 3.74
C LYS A 126 11.53 -8.03 4.57
N LEU A 127 11.04 -8.06 5.82
CA LEU A 127 10.99 -6.89 6.69
C LEU A 127 12.20 -6.84 7.60
N SER A 128 12.96 -5.76 7.48
CA SER A 128 14.11 -5.51 8.33
C SER A 128 13.71 -5.25 9.80
N PRO A 129 14.60 -5.53 10.77
CA PRO A 129 14.40 -5.12 12.15
C PRO A 129 14.16 -3.62 12.31
N GLU A 130 14.81 -2.79 11.48
CA GLU A 130 14.70 -1.34 11.50
C GLU A 130 13.30 -0.87 11.08
N LYS A 131 12.74 -1.48 10.03
CA LYS A 131 11.41 -1.13 9.51
C LYS A 131 10.30 -1.58 10.47
N LEU A 132 10.46 -2.77 11.06
CA LEU A 132 9.62 -3.19 12.19
C LEU A 132 9.77 -2.21 13.37
N GLY A 133 10.99 -1.74 13.65
CA GLY A 133 11.27 -0.74 14.68
C GLY A 133 10.52 0.59 14.48
N GLN A 134 10.41 1.05 13.24
CA GLN A 134 9.72 2.30 12.89
C GLN A 134 8.19 2.18 12.89
N ILE A 135 7.64 1.05 12.44
CA ILE A 135 6.20 0.91 12.18
C ILE A 135 5.53 0.13 13.32
N ARG A 136 4.99 0.87 14.29
CA ARG A 136 4.37 0.30 15.51
C ARG A 136 3.29 -0.76 15.20
N ILE A 137 2.44 -0.52 14.21
CA ILE A 137 1.33 -1.42 13.89
C ILE A 137 1.81 -2.77 13.36
N LEU A 138 2.93 -2.81 12.62
CA LEU A 138 3.51 -4.05 12.14
C LEU A 138 4.11 -4.89 13.27
N ARG A 139 4.72 -4.26 14.28
CA ARG A 139 5.19 -4.99 15.48
C ARG A 139 4.04 -5.61 16.24
N GLU A 140 2.97 -4.86 16.41
CA GLU A 140 1.78 -5.36 17.10
C GLU A 140 1.17 -6.53 16.33
N LEU A 141 1.03 -6.41 15.01
CA LEU A 141 0.56 -7.48 14.15
C LEU A 141 1.46 -8.73 14.21
N LYS A 142 2.79 -8.56 14.07
CA LYS A 142 3.76 -9.65 14.18
C LYS A 142 3.60 -10.39 15.51
N ARG A 143 3.59 -9.64 16.63
CA ARG A 143 3.44 -10.18 17.98
C ARG A 143 2.13 -10.96 18.14
N ARG A 144 1.02 -10.46 17.62
CA ARG A 144 -0.28 -11.14 17.65
C ARG A 144 -0.21 -12.49 16.92
N ILE A 145 0.31 -12.52 15.70
CA ILE A 145 0.44 -13.75 14.91
C ILE A 145 1.34 -14.76 15.62
N GLU A 146 2.48 -14.33 16.17
CA GLU A 146 3.39 -15.21 16.92
C GLU A 146 2.72 -15.81 18.17
N GLN A 147 1.89 -15.02 18.85
CA GLN A 147 1.12 -15.48 20.02
C GLN A 147 0.01 -16.47 19.64
N GLU A 148 -0.70 -16.21 18.54
CA GLU A 148 -1.81 -17.05 18.07
C GLU A 148 -1.31 -18.37 17.47
N THR A 149 -0.22 -18.34 16.71
CA THR A 149 0.33 -19.52 16.03
C THR A 149 1.37 -20.28 16.86
N GLY A 150 1.87 -19.69 17.95
CA GLY A 150 2.96 -20.23 18.74
C GLY A 150 4.31 -20.30 17.99
N THR A 151 4.41 -19.67 16.81
CA THR A 151 5.59 -19.73 15.94
C THR A 151 6.21 -18.36 15.80
N ILE A 152 7.53 -18.27 16.00
CA ILE A 152 8.28 -17.02 15.78
C ILE A 152 8.35 -16.75 14.29
N LEU A 153 7.89 -15.59 13.86
CA LEU A 153 7.91 -15.19 12.46
C LEU A 153 9.33 -14.75 12.06
N PRO A 154 9.76 -15.01 10.82
CA PRO A 154 11.09 -14.60 10.35
C PRO A 154 11.23 -13.08 10.32
N CYS A 155 12.48 -12.62 10.18
CA CYS A 155 12.84 -11.24 9.95
C CYS A 155 13.79 -11.19 8.77
N GLY A 156 13.64 -10.16 7.93
CA GLY A 156 14.57 -9.89 6.84
C GLY A 156 15.91 -9.33 7.31
N PRO A 157 16.86 -9.15 6.37
CA PRO A 157 18.15 -8.56 6.66
C PRO A 157 18.00 -7.09 7.12
N SER A 158 19.02 -6.60 7.84
CA SER A 158 19.11 -5.19 8.23
C SER A 158 19.15 -4.29 6.99
N GLU A 159 18.49 -3.13 7.07
CA GLU A 159 18.46 -2.15 5.99
C GLU A 159 18.75 -0.73 6.48
N ASN A 160 19.43 0.08 5.64
CA ASN A 160 19.60 1.50 5.89
C ASN A 160 18.35 2.25 5.43
N LEU A 161 17.46 2.54 6.37
CA LEU A 161 16.24 3.27 6.07
C LEU A 161 16.50 4.75 5.78
N PRO A 162 15.79 5.35 4.79
CA PRO A 162 15.80 6.80 4.64
C PRO A 162 15.28 7.46 5.92
N PRO A 163 15.73 8.70 6.23
CA PRO A 163 15.22 9.44 7.37
C PRO A 163 13.70 9.59 7.23
N THR A 164 12.96 9.12 8.24
CA THR A 164 11.50 9.29 8.26
C THR A 164 11.20 10.79 8.22
N ALA A 165 10.26 11.19 7.36
CA ALA A 165 9.84 12.59 7.28
C ALA A 165 9.46 13.08 8.69
N GLN A 166 10.21 14.06 9.21
CA GLN A 166 9.94 14.63 10.52
C GLN A 166 8.57 15.32 10.46
N ARG A 167 7.55 14.68 11.03
CA ARG A 167 6.28 15.35 11.34
C ARG A 167 6.61 16.42 12.37
N ARG A 168 6.86 17.66 11.94
CA ARG A 168 6.85 18.81 12.84
C ARG A 168 5.50 18.79 13.54
N ARG A 169 5.50 18.54 14.86
CA ARG A 169 4.36 18.83 15.72
C ARG A 169 4.08 20.33 15.60
N ARG A 170 3.26 20.74 14.63
CA ARG A 170 2.55 22.00 14.77
C ARG A 170 1.57 21.75 15.89
N GLY A 171 1.81 22.37 17.04
CA GLY A 171 0.86 22.41 18.14
C GLY A 171 -0.49 22.84 17.61
N TRP A 172 -1.53 22.16 18.07
CA TRP A 172 -2.90 22.62 17.90
C TRP A 172 -3.08 23.94 18.66
#